data_AF-A0A2E2IX80-F1
#
_entry.id   AF-A0A2E2IX80-F1
#
_cell.length_a   1.000
_cell.length_b   1.000
_cell.length_c   1.000
_cell.angle_alpha   90.00
_cell.angle_beta   90.00
_cell.angle_gamma   90.00
#
_symmetry.space_group_name_H-M   'P 1'
#
loop_
_entity.id
_entity.type
_entity.pdbx_description
1 polymer ?
#
loop_
_entity_poly.entity_id
_entity_poly.type
_entity_poly.pdbx_seq_one_letter_code
_entity_poly.pdbx_strand_id
1 'polypeptide(L)'
;MKNLKTKYFKKTLDLIENLSQGHTYVFSAPGHHLNGRTLMLAKGDGEYEFETTSEILKGLQTHKEIHFERSYSFSLVNKNRTLYLDGRNYFVNDINYLEDSAKLSKGTINGFTTEKNQNENQEKFYRCVVPVGQKNKLDLKDFQKTFYTVGKGWATMFEYKVEDYDFDLLNRKNEGNYRFFIDCLKPINKKTFQKYCYNILLAIGFLKGDLVLNECFVLAFDSKTFEKPLNIEFTSMRSSVFSNQPLITTNPC
;
A
#
# COMPACT_ATOMS: atom_id res chain seq x y z
N MET A 1 9.45 -30.54 20.92
CA MET A 1 9.18 -29.74 19.70
C MET A 1 9.27 -28.27 20.07
N LYS A 2 10.03 -27.45 19.34
CA LYS A 2 9.99 -25.98 19.52
C LYS A 2 8.57 -25.49 19.17
N ASN A 3 7.95 -24.70 20.04
CA ASN A 3 6.70 -24.01 19.72
C ASN A 3 6.96 -23.04 18.55
N LEU A 4 6.44 -23.38 17.37
CA LEU A 4 6.54 -22.54 16.18
C LEU A 4 5.59 -21.35 16.32
N LYS A 5 6.02 -20.15 15.86
CA LYS A 5 5.12 -18.98 15.82
C LYS A 5 4.02 -19.23 14.79
N THR A 6 2.78 -18.88 15.11
CA THR A 6 1.65 -18.91 14.16
C THR A 6 1.45 -17.53 13.55
N LYS A 7 1.26 -17.44 12.23
CA LYS A 7 1.00 -16.20 11.51
C LYS A 7 -0.33 -16.24 10.74
N TYR A 8 -1.03 -15.11 10.72
CA TYR A 8 -2.32 -14.95 10.05
C TYR A 8 -2.21 -13.89 8.95
N PHE A 9 -2.52 -14.26 7.70
CA PHE A 9 -2.45 -13.34 6.55
C PHE A 9 -3.76 -13.17 5.80
N LYS A 10 -4.72 -14.08 6.01
CA LYS A 10 -5.95 -14.15 5.21
C LYS A 10 -6.68 -12.80 5.16
N LYS A 11 -7.04 -12.22 6.31
CA LYS A 11 -7.75 -10.93 6.34
C LYS A 11 -6.94 -9.76 5.78
N THR A 12 -5.62 -9.79 5.89
CA THR A 12 -4.74 -8.79 5.26
C THR A 12 -4.81 -8.90 3.75
N LEU A 13 -4.67 -10.11 3.22
CA LEU A 13 -4.69 -10.39 1.79
C LEU A 13 -6.06 -10.11 1.18
N ASP A 14 -7.14 -10.62 1.79
CA ASP A 14 -8.52 -10.37 1.36
C ASP A 14 -8.81 -8.85 1.26
N LEU A 15 -8.27 -8.05 2.20
CA LEU A 15 -8.45 -6.59 2.20
C LEU A 15 -7.70 -5.91 1.05
N ILE A 16 -6.45 -6.31 0.80
CA ILE A 16 -5.62 -5.79 -0.30
C ILE A 16 -6.21 -6.20 -1.66
N GLU A 17 -6.62 -7.46 -1.81
CA GLU A 17 -7.23 -8.00 -3.02
C GLU A 17 -8.54 -7.29 -3.32
N ASN A 18 -9.41 -7.09 -2.31
CA ASN A 18 -10.64 -6.34 -2.52
C ASN A 18 -10.37 -4.88 -2.91
N LEU A 19 -9.36 -4.22 -2.34
CA LEU A 19 -8.97 -2.87 -2.77
C LEU A 19 -8.42 -2.85 -4.19
N SER A 20 -7.74 -3.91 -4.62
CA SER A 20 -7.10 -3.96 -5.93
C SER A 20 -8.10 -4.15 -7.09
N GLN A 21 -9.35 -4.52 -6.78
CA GLN A 21 -10.43 -4.63 -7.76
C GLN A 21 -10.96 -3.24 -8.14
N GLY A 22 -11.54 -3.13 -9.34
CA GLY A 22 -12.20 -1.91 -9.79
C GLY A 22 -13.47 -1.63 -8.99
N HIS A 23 -13.59 -0.44 -8.41
CA HIS A 23 -14.76 0.00 -7.66
C HIS A 23 -15.20 1.40 -8.06
N THR A 24 -16.51 1.63 -8.04
CA THR A 24 -17.08 2.98 -8.15
C THR A 24 -17.22 3.60 -6.76
N TYR A 25 -16.75 4.84 -6.64
CA TYR A 25 -16.89 5.69 -5.47
C TYR A 25 -17.62 6.98 -5.82
N VAL A 26 -18.11 7.66 -4.79
CA VAL A 26 -18.65 9.03 -4.89
C VAL A 26 -17.75 9.96 -4.08
N PHE A 27 -17.37 11.08 -4.66
CA PHE A 27 -16.65 12.13 -3.95
C PHE A 27 -17.52 12.75 -2.86
N SER A 28 -16.98 12.81 -1.64
CA SER A 28 -17.48 13.62 -0.54
C SER A 28 -16.41 14.67 -0.24
N ALA A 29 -16.60 15.84 -0.85
CA ALA A 29 -15.68 16.98 -0.88
C ALA A 29 -16.48 18.29 -0.87
N PRO A 30 -17.11 18.69 0.25
CA PRO A 30 -17.99 19.86 0.30
C PRO A 30 -17.30 21.12 -0.23
N GLY A 31 -17.97 21.82 -1.16
CA GLY A 31 -17.46 23.03 -1.81
C GLY A 31 -16.55 22.79 -3.03
N HIS A 32 -16.21 21.54 -3.36
CA HIS A 32 -15.43 21.20 -4.56
C HIS A 32 -16.33 20.86 -5.77
N HIS A 33 -15.87 21.12 -6.99
CA HIS A 33 -16.64 20.83 -8.22
C HIS A 33 -16.91 19.34 -8.47
N LEU A 34 -16.07 18.47 -7.90
CA LEU A 34 -16.24 17.02 -7.97
C LEU A 34 -17.19 16.48 -6.89
N ASN A 35 -17.68 17.30 -5.95
CA ASN A 35 -18.56 16.82 -4.88
C ASN A 35 -19.81 16.11 -5.43
N GLY A 36 -20.09 14.90 -4.94
CA GLY A 36 -21.21 14.09 -5.40
C GLY A 36 -20.99 13.40 -6.76
N ARG A 37 -19.87 13.64 -7.45
CA ARG A 37 -19.55 12.94 -8.71
C ARG A 37 -19.02 11.54 -8.43
N THR A 38 -19.27 10.65 -9.38
CA THR A 38 -18.75 9.29 -9.35
C THR A 38 -17.35 9.21 -9.93
N LEU A 39 -16.55 8.31 -9.38
CA LEU A 39 -15.22 7.97 -9.85
C LEU A 39 -15.09 6.46 -9.90
N MET A 40 -14.61 5.93 -11.02
CA MET A 40 -14.16 4.54 -11.11
C MET A 40 -12.69 4.50 -10.70
N LEU A 41 -12.36 3.72 -9.68
CA LEU A 41 -11.01 3.54 -9.15
C LEU A 41 -10.58 2.09 -9.39
N ALA A 42 -9.42 1.87 -9.98
CA ALA A 42 -8.86 0.55 -10.20
C ALA A 42 -7.36 0.55 -9.89
N LYS A 43 -6.81 -0.62 -9.59
CA LYS A 43 -5.36 -0.76 -9.36
C LYS A 43 -4.61 -0.79 -10.69
N GLY A 44 -3.70 0.17 -10.89
CA GLY A 44 -2.72 0.18 -11.98
C GLY A 44 -1.36 -0.38 -11.52
N ASP A 45 -0.29 -0.07 -12.26
CA ASP A 45 1.09 -0.44 -11.87
C ASP A 45 1.65 0.55 -10.83
N GLY A 46 1.80 0.12 -9.57
CA GLY A 46 2.34 0.95 -8.49
C GLY A 46 1.45 2.10 -7.98
N GLU A 47 0.34 2.39 -8.65
CA GLU A 47 -0.62 3.43 -8.25
C GLU A 47 -2.08 2.98 -8.47
N TYR A 48 -3.05 3.80 -8.08
CA TYR A 48 -4.46 3.59 -8.44
C TYR A 48 -4.83 4.54 -9.55
N GLU A 49 -5.44 4.02 -10.61
CA GLU A 49 -5.93 4.82 -11.72
C GLU A 49 -7.40 5.14 -11.50
N PHE A 50 -7.78 6.34 -11.91
CA PHE A 50 -9.17 6.77 -11.84
C PHE A 50 -9.69 7.35 -13.15
N GLU A 51 -11.01 7.24 -13.30
CA GLU A 51 -11.78 7.94 -14.31
C GLU A 51 -13.01 8.58 -13.66
N THR A 52 -13.28 9.85 -13.97
CA THR A 52 -14.43 10.60 -13.44
C THR A 52 -14.95 11.61 -14.45
N THR A 53 -16.21 12.01 -14.31
CA THR A 53 -16.84 13.02 -15.17
C THR A 53 -17.23 14.27 -14.38
N SER A 54 -17.00 15.43 -14.96
CA SER A 54 -17.45 16.73 -14.42
C SER A 54 -18.17 17.55 -15.49
N GLU A 55 -18.99 18.50 -15.07
CA GLU A 55 -19.66 19.43 -16.00
C GLU A 55 -18.66 20.43 -16.60
N ILE A 56 -18.94 20.88 -17.83
CA ILE A 56 -18.24 22.02 -18.44
C ILE A 56 -18.87 23.30 -17.90
N LEU A 57 -18.12 24.07 -17.10
CA LEU A 57 -18.58 25.35 -16.59
C LEU A 57 -18.58 26.40 -17.70
N LYS A 58 -19.47 27.39 -17.64
CA LYS A 58 -19.43 28.51 -18.60
C LYS A 58 -18.20 29.40 -18.34
N GLY A 59 -17.51 29.81 -19.39
CA GLY A 59 -16.34 30.70 -19.33
C GLY A 59 -15.02 30.00 -19.68
N LEU A 60 -13.90 30.69 -19.43
CA LEU A 60 -12.56 30.18 -19.72
C LEU A 60 -12.28 28.91 -18.91
N GLN A 61 -12.05 27.79 -19.60
CA GLN A 61 -11.70 26.52 -18.96
C GLN A 61 -10.21 26.51 -18.61
N THR A 62 -9.89 26.40 -17.31
CA THR A 62 -8.49 26.30 -16.85
C THR A 62 -8.14 24.93 -16.28
N HIS A 63 -9.14 24.05 -16.14
CA HIS A 63 -9.06 22.73 -15.51
C HIS A 63 -8.71 22.75 -14.01
N LYS A 64 -8.28 23.89 -13.47
CA LYS A 64 -7.97 24.07 -12.04
C LYS A 64 -9.14 23.72 -11.13
N GLU A 65 -10.37 23.81 -11.63
CA GLU A 65 -11.59 23.52 -10.88
C GLU A 65 -11.75 22.05 -10.45
N ILE A 66 -11.07 21.11 -11.13
CA ILE A 66 -11.09 19.68 -10.78
C ILE A 66 -9.82 19.24 -10.03
N HIS A 67 -8.86 20.15 -9.80
CA HIS A 67 -7.68 19.88 -8.98
C HIS A 67 -7.96 20.20 -7.52
N PHE A 68 -7.45 19.35 -6.63
CA PHE A 68 -7.45 19.62 -5.21
C PHE A 68 -6.19 20.36 -4.79
N GLU A 69 -6.32 21.34 -3.89
CA GLU A 69 -5.17 21.88 -3.18
C GLU A 69 -4.47 20.79 -2.38
N ARG A 70 -3.14 20.86 -2.28
CA ARG A 70 -2.33 19.77 -1.68
C ARG A 70 -2.76 19.39 -0.27
N SER A 71 -3.19 20.35 0.55
CA SER A 71 -3.63 20.16 1.93
C SER A 71 -5.13 19.91 2.08
N TYR A 72 -5.90 19.95 0.99
CA TYR A 72 -7.34 19.72 1.06
C TYR A 72 -7.61 18.23 1.27
N SER A 73 -8.22 17.88 2.41
CA SER A 73 -8.62 16.51 2.72
C SER A 73 -10.06 16.26 2.28
N PHE A 74 -10.29 15.11 1.63
CA PHE A 74 -11.59 14.68 1.13
C PHE A 74 -11.75 13.17 1.26
N SER A 75 -12.93 12.66 0.90
CA SER A 75 -13.17 11.22 0.94
C SER A 75 -13.89 10.70 -0.30
N LEU A 76 -13.61 9.44 -0.61
CA LEU A 76 -14.28 8.65 -1.63
C LEU A 76 -15.14 7.60 -0.91
N VAL A 77 -16.45 7.65 -1.12
CA VAL A 77 -17.42 6.83 -0.39
C VAL A 77 -18.11 5.86 -1.33
N ASN A 78 -18.19 4.59 -0.93
CA ASN A 78 -19.10 3.63 -1.55
C ASN A 78 -19.86 2.84 -0.47
N LYS A 79 -20.68 1.87 -0.88
CA LYS A 79 -21.51 1.08 0.06
C LYS A 79 -20.69 0.26 1.06
N ASN A 80 -19.45 -0.08 0.72
CA ASN A 80 -18.62 -1.02 1.48
C ASN A 80 -17.59 -0.31 2.36
N ARG A 81 -17.08 0.86 1.94
CA ARG A 81 -15.99 1.56 2.62
C ARG A 81 -15.89 3.03 2.22
N THR A 82 -15.19 3.77 3.07
CA THR A 82 -14.72 5.14 2.79
C THR A 82 -13.20 5.13 2.70
N LEU A 83 -12.67 5.78 1.67
CA LEU A 83 -11.26 6.10 1.54
C LEU A 83 -11.07 7.59 1.84
N TYR A 84 -10.08 7.93 2.64
CA TYR A 84 -9.69 9.30 2.97
C TYR A 84 -8.39 9.64 2.24
N LEU A 85 -8.37 10.83 1.63
CA LEU A 85 -7.30 11.30 0.77
C LEU A 85 -7.01 12.77 1.05
N ASP A 86 -5.76 13.14 0.79
CA ASP A 86 -5.34 14.54 0.68
C ASP A 86 -5.12 14.88 -0.79
N GLY A 87 -5.34 16.14 -1.18
CA GLY A 87 -5.18 16.59 -2.56
C GLY A 87 -3.78 16.35 -3.13
N ARG A 88 -2.74 16.29 -2.27
CA ARG A 88 -1.37 15.93 -2.69
C ARG A 88 -1.25 14.53 -3.30
N ASN A 89 -2.23 13.66 -3.06
CA ASN A 89 -2.26 12.28 -3.54
C ASN A 89 -3.18 12.11 -4.76
N TYR A 90 -3.82 13.17 -5.26
CA TYR A 90 -4.75 13.12 -6.39
C TYR A 90 -4.19 13.90 -7.57
N PHE A 91 -3.98 13.20 -8.69
CA PHE A 91 -3.35 13.76 -9.89
C PHE A 91 -4.26 13.55 -11.08
N VAL A 92 -4.66 14.64 -11.75
CA VAL A 92 -5.34 14.57 -13.04
C VAL A 92 -4.27 14.57 -14.12
N ASN A 93 -4.25 13.53 -14.94
CA ASN A 93 -3.22 13.30 -15.95
C ASN A 93 -3.73 13.62 -17.36
N ASP A 94 -5.01 13.37 -17.64
CA ASP A 94 -5.63 13.58 -18.94
C ASP A 94 -7.07 14.08 -18.78
N ILE A 95 -7.48 14.96 -19.69
CA ILE A 95 -8.83 15.53 -19.73
C ILE A 95 -9.32 15.52 -21.17
N ASN A 96 -10.36 14.73 -21.41
CA ASN A 96 -11.08 14.68 -22.68
C ASN A 96 -12.45 15.35 -22.53
N TYR A 97 -12.99 15.86 -23.62
CA TYR A 97 -14.32 16.44 -23.66
C TYR A 97 -15.29 15.43 -24.28
N LEU A 98 -16.32 15.06 -23.52
CA LEU A 98 -17.41 14.21 -23.97
C LEU A 98 -18.56 15.12 -24.42
N GLU A 99 -18.66 15.30 -25.73
CA GLU A 99 -19.62 16.25 -26.33
C GLU A 99 -19.46 17.68 -25.74
N ASP A 100 -20.43 18.57 -26.00
CA ASP A 100 -20.41 19.95 -25.49
C ASP A 100 -20.86 20.08 -24.02
N SER A 101 -20.99 18.96 -23.28
CA SER A 101 -21.63 18.96 -21.95
C SER A 101 -20.76 18.47 -20.79
N ALA A 102 -19.77 17.61 -21.04
CA ALA A 102 -19.01 16.97 -19.96
C ALA A 102 -17.51 16.87 -20.24
N LYS A 103 -16.73 16.86 -19.15
CA LYS A 103 -15.30 16.52 -19.17
C LYS A 103 -15.12 15.12 -18.59
N LEU A 104 -14.38 14.28 -19.30
CA LEU A 104 -13.84 13.03 -18.79
C LEU A 104 -12.42 13.27 -18.30
N SER A 105 -12.20 13.10 -17.01
CA SER A 105 -10.90 13.26 -16.38
C SER A 105 -10.34 11.90 -16.00
N LYS A 106 -9.11 11.62 -16.41
CA LYS A 106 -8.35 10.44 -16.04
C LYS A 106 -7.12 10.84 -15.24
N GLY A 107 -6.73 10.01 -14.30
CA GLY A 107 -5.61 10.35 -13.43
C GLY A 107 -5.25 9.25 -12.47
N THR A 108 -4.42 9.59 -11.49
CA THR A 108 -3.91 8.64 -10.51
C THR A 108 -4.07 9.11 -9.08
N ILE A 109 -4.19 8.14 -8.18
CA ILE A 109 -4.20 8.29 -6.73
C ILE A 109 -3.01 7.56 -6.15
N ASN A 110 -2.12 8.32 -5.51
CA ASN A 110 -0.84 7.83 -4.99
C ASN A 110 -0.87 7.53 -3.50
N GLY A 111 -1.99 7.77 -2.83
CA GLY A 111 -2.14 7.37 -1.44
C GLY A 111 -3.52 7.64 -0.86
N PHE A 112 -3.97 6.73 0.00
CA PHE A 112 -5.23 6.84 0.73
C PHE A 112 -5.19 6.00 2.01
N THR A 113 -6.12 6.25 2.90
CA THR A 113 -6.32 5.45 4.13
C THR A 113 -7.80 5.16 4.36
N THR A 114 -8.11 4.07 5.06
CA THR A 114 -9.48 3.79 5.53
C THR A 114 -9.80 4.40 6.90
N GLU A 115 -8.85 5.10 7.53
CA GLU A 115 -9.00 5.77 8.83
C GLU A 115 -9.11 7.29 8.66
N LYS A 116 -10.22 7.89 9.09
CA LYS A 116 -10.50 9.33 8.92
C LYS A 116 -9.46 10.23 9.60
N ASN A 117 -9.15 9.90 10.84
CA ASN A 117 -8.28 10.68 11.71
C ASN A 117 -7.13 9.79 12.13
N GLN A 118 -6.00 9.89 11.42
CA GLN A 118 -4.80 9.19 11.82
C GLN A 118 -4.13 9.95 12.97
N ASN A 119 -4.22 9.41 14.18
CA ASN A 119 -3.40 9.90 15.28
C ASN A 119 -1.97 9.39 15.07
N GLU A 120 -1.10 10.25 14.53
CA GLU A 120 0.29 9.89 14.22
C GLU A 120 1.08 9.42 15.44
N ASN A 121 0.68 9.82 16.65
CA ASN A 121 1.34 9.44 17.90
C ASN A 121 0.75 8.18 18.53
N GLN A 122 -0.36 7.64 17.99
CA GLN A 122 -0.93 6.42 18.51
C GLN A 122 -0.05 5.23 18.17
N GLU A 123 0.36 4.49 19.20
CA GLU A 123 1.09 3.24 19.01
C GLU A 123 0.12 2.09 18.74
N LYS A 124 0.39 1.34 17.68
CA LYS A 124 -0.35 0.13 17.29
C LYS A 124 0.64 -0.93 16.82
N PHE A 125 0.16 -2.16 16.63
CA PHE A 125 0.93 -3.16 15.89
C PHE A 125 0.74 -2.91 14.41
N TYR A 126 1.84 -2.87 13.66
CA TYR A 126 1.79 -2.58 12.23
C TYR A 126 2.39 -3.71 11.40
N ARG A 127 1.78 -3.93 10.24
CA ARG A 127 2.27 -4.79 9.16
C ARG A 127 2.40 -3.97 7.90
N CYS A 128 3.57 -4.01 7.27
CA CYS A 128 3.78 -3.51 5.92
C CYS A 128 3.71 -4.68 4.95
N VAL A 129 3.03 -4.50 3.83
CA VAL A 129 2.94 -5.47 2.74
C VAL A 129 3.41 -4.78 1.46
N VAL A 130 4.47 -5.32 0.87
CA VAL A 130 5.07 -4.85 -0.37
C VAL A 130 4.79 -5.88 -1.46
N PRO A 131 4.03 -5.54 -2.51
CA PRO A 131 3.89 -6.38 -3.70
C PRO A 131 5.25 -6.57 -4.38
N VAL A 132 5.62 -7.82 -4.66
CA VAL A 132 6.88 -8.19 -5.33
C VAL A 132 6.64 -8.64 -6.78
N GLY A 133 5.43 -9.14 -7.07
CA GLY A 133 5.05 -9.64 -8.39
C GLY A 133 5.28 -11.14 -8.54
N GLN A 134 5.31 -11.64 -9.77
CA GLN A 134 5.31 -13.09 -10.04
C GLN A 134 6.62 -13.81 -9.70
N LYS A 135 7.74 -13.08 -9.68
CA LYS A 135 9.07 -13.60 -9.32
C LYS A 135 9.43 -13.16 -7.90
N ASN A 136 9.98 -14.07 -7.11
CA ASN A 136 10.40 -13.77 -5.73
C ASN A 136 11.72 -12.98 -5.70
N LYS A 137 11.68 -11.69 -6.03
CA LYS A 137 12.87 -10.83 -6.06
C LYS A 137 13.42 -10.47 -4.68
N LEU A 138 12.63 -10.65 -3.62
CA LEU A 138 13.05 -10.42 -2.23
C LEU A 138 13.37 -11.73 -1.48
N ASP A 139 13.76 -12.80 -2.17
CA ASP A 139 13.99 -14.09 -1.51
C ASP A 139 15.05 -14.01 -0.40
N LEU A 140 14.65 -14.41 0.79
CA LEU A 140 15.50 -14.39 1.99
C LEU A 140 16.26 -15.70 2.19
N LYS A 141 16.48 -16.49 1.13
CA LYS A 141 17.13 -17.81 1.20
C LYS A 141 18.53 -17.82 1.81
N ASP A 142 19.31 -16.78 1.57
CA ASP A 142 20.70 -16.68 2.01
C ASP A 142 20.84 -16.19 3.47
N PHE A 143 19.73 -15.89 4.16
CA PHE A 143 19.74 -15.44 5.55
C PHE A 143 19.36 -16.57 6.51
N GLN A 144 19.77 -16.44 7.78
CA GLN A 144 19.35 -17.34 8.84
C GLN A 144 17.82 -17.29 9.01
N LYS A 145 17.18 -18.46 9.00
CA LYS A 145 15.73 -18.59 8.99
C LYS A 145 15.17 -19.19 10.27
N THR A 146 14.03 -18.68 10.69
CA THR A 146 13.19 -19.27 11.72
C THR A 146 11.94 -19.85 11.08
N PHE A 147 11.48 -21.01 11.57
CA PHE A 147 10.25 -21.64 11.09
C PHE A 147 9.02 -21.04 11.76
N TYR A 148 7.93 -20.93 10.99
CA TYR A 148 6.63 -20.50 11.48
C TYR A 148 5.52 -21.28 10.79
N THR A 149 4.33 -21.29 11.38
CA THR A 149 3.14 -21.99 10.87
C THR A 149 2.14 -21.01 10.28
N VAL A 150 1.45 -21.46 9.23
CA VAL A 150 0.28 -20.77 8.66
C VAL A 150 -0.76 -21.81 8.30
N GLY A 151 -1.89 -21.80 9.04
CA GLY A 151 -2.87 -22.87 8.93
C GLY A 151 -2.22 -24.21 9.25
N LYS A 152 -2.26 -25.16 8.30
CA LYS A 152 -1.67 -26.50 8.44
C LYS A 152 -0.23 -26.62 7.92
N GLY A 153 0.31 -25.57 7.28
CA GLY A 153 1.64 -25.58 6.67
C GLY A 153 2.69 -24.88 7.53
N TRP A 154 3.97 -25.11 7.19
CA TRP A 154 5.12 -24.38 7.73
C TRP A 154 5.83 -23.60 6.63
N ALA A 155 6.51 -22.52 7.02
CA ALA A 155 7.30 -21.67 6.15
C ALA A 155 8.48 -21.07 6.94
N THR A 156 9.33 -20.29 6.27
CA THR A 156 10.52 -19.66 6.86
C THR A 156 10.42 -18.15 6.85
N MET A 157 10.80 -17.51 7.94
CA MET A 157 10.89 -16.07 8.10
C MET A 157 12.30 -15.67 8.57
N PHE A 158 12.64 -14.41 8.41
CA PHE A 158 13.84 -13.80 9.00
C PHE A 158 13.42 -12.92 10.17
N GLU A 159 14.02 -13.15 11.33
CA GLU A 159 13.79 -12.34 12.52
C GLU A 159 14.85 -11.23 12.54
N TYR A 160 14.39 -9.98 12.58
CA TYR A 160 15.24 -8.81 12.58
C TYR A 160 14.96 -7.99 13.84
N LYS A 161 16.03 -7.62 14.55
CA LYS A 161 15.94 -6.76 15.72
C LYS A 161 16.71 -5.48 15.45
N VAL A 162 16.06 -4.34 15.67
CA VAL A 162 16.68 -3.01 15.61
C VAL A 162 16.20 -2.22 16.81
N GLU A 163 17.16 -1.72 17.59
CA GLU A 163 16.89 -1.09 18.89
C GLU A 163 16.02 -2.00 19.77
N ASP A 164 14.90 -1.47 20.26
CA ASP A 164 13.92 -2.17 21.08
C ASP A 164 12.79 -2.81 20.28
N TYR A 165 12.84 -2.80 18.94
CA TYR A 165 11.79 -3.33 18.08
C TYR A 165 12.18 -4.65 17.43
N ASP A 166 11.26 -5.61 17.51
CA ASP A 166 11.40 -6.94 16.93
C ASP A 166 10.51 -7.04 15.69
N PHE A 167 11.09 -7.44 14.56
CA PHE A 167 10.44 -7.57 13.28
C PHE A 167 10.50 -9.01 12.76
N ASP A 168 9.38 -9.50 12.22
CA ASP A 168 9.38 -10.71 11.41
C ASP A 168 9.27 -10.32 9.92
N LEU A 169 10.25 -10.71 9.12
CA LEU A 169 10.29 -10.47 7.66
C LEU A 169 10.00 -11.77 6.91
N LEU A 170 9.06 -11.73 5.96
CA LEU A 170 8.58 -12.95 5.31
C LEU A 170 8.08 -12.71 3.89
N ASN A 171 8.38 -13.64 3.00
CA ASN A 171 7.83 -13.70 1.65
C ASN A 171 6.73 -14.75 1.58
N ARG A 172 5.63 -14.41 0.91
CA ARG A 172 4.55 -15.36 0.65
C ARG A 172 4.02 -15.19 -0.77
N LYS A 173 3.84 -16.32 -1.45
CA LYS A 173 3.08 -16.38 -2.70
C LYS A 173 1.59 -16.56 -2.40
N ASN A 174 0.75 -15.74 -3.00
CA ASN A 174 -0.70 -15.90 -3.03
C ASN A 174 -1.15 -15.56 -4.46
N GLU A 175 -2.04 -16.40 -5.02
CA GLU A 175 -2.62 -16.21 -6.37
C GLU A 175 -1.58 -15.87 -7.46
N GLY A 176 -0.44 -16.57 -7.46
CA GLY A 176 0.62 -16.35 -8.45
C GLY A 176 1.59 -15.22 -8.13
N ASN A 177 1.26 -14.31 -7.20
CA ASN A 177 2.06 -13.14 -6.86
C ASN A 177 2.74 -13.27 -5.49
N TYR A 178 4.02 -12.93 -5.45
CA TYR A 178 4.79 -12.78 -4.22
C TYR A 178 4.49 -11.43 -3.58
N ARG A 179 4.35 -11.48 -2.25
CA ARG A 179 4.26 -10.31 -1.39
C ARG A 179 5.26 -10.48 -0.25
N PHE A 180 5.94 -9.39 0.07
CA PHE A 180 6.85 -9.30 1.19
C PHE A 180 6.15 -8.62 2.36
N PHE A 181 6.26 -9.19 3.55
CA PHE A 181 5.61 -8.69 4.74
C PHE A 181 6.67 -8.35 5.78
N ILE A 182 6.43 -7.24 6.47
CA ILE A 182 7.24 -6.75 7.59
C ILE A 182 6.28 -6.55 8.77
N ASP A 183 6.36 -7.42 9.77
CA ASP A 183 5.52 -7.36 10.97
C ASP A 183 6.31 -6.76 12.13
N CYS A 184 5.84 -5.67 12.76
CA CYS A 184 6.42 -5.16 14.01
C CYS A 184 5.73 -5.81 15.23
N LEU A 185 6.46 -6.61 16.00
CA LEU A 185 5.91 -7.40 17.11
C LEU A 185 5.67 -6.59 18.39
N LYS A 186 5.95 -5.28 18.35
CA LYS A 186 5.74 -4.33 19.44
C LYS A 186 4.92 -3.13 18.95
N PRO A 187 4.11 -2.52 19.83
CA PRO A 187 3.47 -1.25 19.52
C PRO A 187 4.53 -0.22 19.15
N ILE A 188 4.24 0.54 18.10
CA ILE A 188 5.11 1.58 17.57
C ILE A 188 4.22 2.62 16.91
N ASN A 189 4.65 3.87 16.82
CA ASN A 189 3.91 4.85 16.03
C ASN A 189 4.12 4.60 14.51
N LYS A 190 3.13 5.01 13.70
CA LYS A 190 3.11 4.73 12.25
C LYS A 190 4.34 5.29 11.52
N LYS A 191 4.74 6.52 11.84
CA LYS A 191 5.82 7.23 11.16
C LYS A 191 7.17 6.53 11.37
N THR A 192 7.47 6.14 12.59
CA THR A 192 8.67 5.37 12.92
C THR A 192 8.62 3.99 12.26
N PHE A 193 7.47 3.32 12.26
CA PHE A 193 7.31 2.04 11.57
C PHE A 193 7.57 2.13 10.05
N GLN A 194 7.02 3.14 9.38
CA GLN A 194 7.25 3.38 7.95
C GLN A 194 8.74 3.64 7.66
N LYS A 195 9.43 4.40 8.52
CA LYS A 195 10.88 4.61 8.43
C LYS A 195 11.65 3.29 8.54
N TYR A 196 11.30 2.43 9.50
CA TYR A 196 11.93 1.11 9.64
C TYR A 196 11.68 0.22 8.42
N CYS A 197 10.45 0.18 7.91
CA CYS A 197 10.12 -0.58 6.71
C CYS A 197 10.95 -0.15 5.50
N TYR A 198 11.06 1.17 5.27
CA TYR A 198 11.87 1.70 4.19
C TYR A 198 13.36 1.32 4.33
N ASN A 199 13.92 1.46 5.53
CA ASN A 199 15.31 1.08 5.79
C ASN A 199 15.57 -0.43 5.63
N ILE A 200 14.62 -1.27 6.05
CA ILE A 200 14.69 -2.72 5.86
C ILE A 200 14.71 -3.07 4.36
N LEU A 201 13.83 -2.45 3.56
CA LEU A 201 13.79 -2.68 2.12
C LEU A 201 15.07 -2.20 1.43
N LEU A 202 15.60 -1.05 1.84
CA LEU A 202 16.91 -0.56 1.35
C LEU A 202 18.05 -1.51 1.70
N ALA A 203 18.12 -1.99 2.95
CA ALA A 203 19.16 -2.91 3.37
C ALA A 203 19.10 -4.23 2.59
N ILE A 204 17.89 -4.80 2.41
CA ILE A 204 17.71 -6.01 1.59
C ILE A 204 18.10 -5.73 0.14
N GLY A 205 17.65 -4.61 -0.43
CA GLY A 205 17.98 -4.24 -1.80
C GLY A 205 19.48 -4.07 -2.02
N PHE A 206 20.19 -3.48 -1.06
CA PHE A 206 21.65 -3.38 -1.09
C PHE A 206 22.31 -4.77 -1.09
N LEU A 207 21.90 -5.67 -0.18
CA LEU A 207 22.49 -7.00 -0.06
C LEU A 207 22.19 -7.91 -1.26
N LYS A 208 21.01 -7.75 -1.88
CA LYS A 208 20.50 -8.61 -2.95
C LYS A 208 20.66 -8.04 -4.36
N GLY A 209 21.00 -6.76 -4.49
CA GLY A 209 21.07 -6.05 -5.78
C GLY A 209 19.71 -5.59 -6.33
N ASP A 210 18.61 -6.06 -5.75
CA ASP A 210 17.25 -5.76 -6.21
C ASP A 210 16.45 -5.04 -5.13
N LEU A 211 16.21 -3.74 -5.34
CA LEU A 211 15.40 -2.89 -4.49
C LEU A 211 13.96 -2.84 -4.98
N VAL A 212 13.05 -3.51 -4.28
CA VAL A 212 11.61 -3.51 -4.56
C VAL A 212 10.91 -2.44 -3.72
N LEU A 213 10.40 -1.40 -4.37
CA LEU A 213 9.78 -0.26 -3.71
C LEU A 213 8.49 0.25 -4.35
N ASN A 214 7.99 -0.25 -5.49
CA ASN A 214 6.92 0.43 -6.26
C ASN A 214 5.73 0.93 -5.42
N GLU A 215 5.26 0.13 -4.47
CA GLU A 215 4.12 0.48 -3.62
C GLU A 215 4.16 -0.29 -2.31
N CYS A 216 3.41 0.20 -1.32
CA CYS A 216 3.19 -0.56 -0.08
C CYS A 216 1.78 -0.35 0.49
N PHE A 217 1.38 -1.33 1.28
CA PHE A 217 0.21 -1.28 2.14
C PHE A 217 0.66 -1.35 3.60
N VAL A 218 0.25 -0.40 4.42
CA VAL A 218 0.47 -0.41 5.86
C VAL A 218 -0.86 -0.69 6.56
N LEU A 219 -0.90 -1.75 7.37
CA LEU A 219 -2.09 -2.15 8.11
C LEU A 219 -1.84 -2.01 9.61
N ALA A 220 -2.84 -1.50 10.33
CA ALA A 220 -2.81 -1.35 11.79
C ALA A 220 -3.63 -2.46 12.49
N PHE A 221 -3.18 -2.88 13.66
CA PHE A 221 -3.77 -3.95 14.48
C PHE A 221 -3.69 -3.62 15.97
N ASP A 222 -4.64 -4.15 16.74
CA ASP A 222 -4.64 -4.07 18.22
C ASP A 222 -3.74 -5.15 18.88
N SER A 223 -3.28 -6.14 18.11
CA SER A 223 -2.53 -7.28 18.64
C SER A 223 -1.42 -7.74 17.71
N LYS A 224 -0.31 -8.21 18.31
CA LYS A 224 0.84 -8.84 17.64
C LYS A 224 0.52 -10.15 16.91
N THR A 225 -0.70 -10.67 16.98
CA THR A 225 -1.11 -11.84 16.19
C THR A 225 -1.46 -11.49 14.75
N PHE A 226 -1.78 -10.22 14.48
CA PHE A 226 -2.13 -9.71 13.15
C PHE A 226 -3.35 -10.39 12.50
N GLU A 227 -4.30 -10.84 13.31
CA GLU A 227 -5.46 -11.59 12.80
C GLU A 227 -6.49 -10.75 12.05
N LYS A 228 -6.80 -9.54 12.57
CA LYS A 228 -7.82 -8.65 12.01
C LYS A 228 -7.28 -7.23 11.89
N PRO A 229 -7.10 -6.71 10.66
CA PRO A 229 -6.68 -5.33 10.48
C PRO A 229 -7.80 -4.37 10.89
N LEU A 230 -7.42 -3.25 11.50
CA LEU A 230 -8.32 -2.15 11.87
C LEU A 230 -8.51 -1.18 10.71
N ASN A 231 -7.41 -0.87 10.04
CA ASN A 231 -7.36 0.02 8.90
C ASN A 231 -6.21 -0.37 7.99
N ILE A 232 -6.23 0.21 6.79
CA ILE A 232 -5.20 0.06 5.78
C ILE A 232 -4.91 1.41 5.15
N GLU A 233 -3.63 1.66 4.94
CA GLU A 233 -3.09 2.78 4.18
C GLU A 233 -2.37 2.22 2.95
N PHE A 234 -2.69 2.78 1.80
CA PHE A 234 -1.96 2.55 0.56
C PHE A 234 -1.08 3.76 0.28
N THR A 235 0.15 3.50 -0.17
CA THR A 235 1.08 4.53 -0.62
C THR A 235 1.84 4.02 -1.84
N SER A 236 1.73 4.74 -2.95
CA SER A 236 2.65 4.63 -4.07
C SER A 236 4.02 5.16 -3.64
N MET A 237 5.06 4.43 -4.00
CA MET A 237 6.43 4.67 -3.58
C MET A 237 7.33 4.84 -4.82
N ARG A 238 8.63 5.05 -4.60
CA ARG A 238 9.56 5.23 -5.72
C ARG A 238 9.67 3.95 -6.55
N SER A 239 9.95 4.10 -7.84
CA SER A 239 10.20 2.97 -8.73
C SER A 239 11.29 2.04 -8.18
N SER A 240 11.06 0.74 -8.32
CA SER A 240 12.01 -0.30 -7.96
C SER A 240 13.26 -0.23 -8.84
N VAL A 241 14.40 -0.62 -8.28
CA VAL A 241 15.71 -0.66 -8.97
C VAL A 241 16.21 -2.09 -8.97
N PHE A 242 16.52 -2.64 -10.14
CA PHE A 242 16.96 -4.03 -10.29
C PHE A 242 18.31 -4.07 -10.98
N SER A 243 19.36 -4.51 -10.27
CA SER A 243 20.67 -4.73 -10.86
C SER A 243 20.91 -6.19 -11.24
N ASN A 244 20.19 -7.14 -10.61
CA ASN A 244 20.48 -8.58 -10.65
C ASN A 244 21.94 -8.94 -10.26
N GLN A 245 22.66 -8.05 -9.55
CA GLN A 245 24.03 -8.27 -9.08
C GLN A 245 24.03 -8.30 -7.55
N PRO A 246 23.74 -9.46 -6.93
CA PRO A 246 23.73 -9.58 -5.47
C PRO A 246 25.14 -9.41 -4.91
N LEU A 247 25.29 -8.59 -3.86
CA LEU A 247 26.55 -8.50 -3.10
C LEU A 247 26.81 -9.76 -2.28
N ILE A 248 25.75 -10.44 -1.82
CA ILE A 248 25.83 -11.70 -1.08
C ILE A 248 25.04 -12.77 -1.82
N THR A 249 25.74 -13.82 -2.25
CA THR A 249 25.14 -15.04 -2.82
C THR A 249 25.81 -16.26 -2.23
N THR A 250 25.02 -17.29 -1.90
CA THR A 250 25.55 -18.63 -1.53
C THR A 250 25.90 -19.49 -2.75
N ASN A 251 25.58 -19.00 -3.96
CA ASN A 251 25.95 -19.61 -5.22
C ASN A 251 26.83 -18.62 -6.00
N PRO A 252 28.16 -18.61 -5.77
CA PRO A 252 29.07 -17.79 -6.56
C PRO A 252 29.03 -18.24 -8.02
N CYS A 253 29.05 -17.28 -8.96
CA CYS A 253 29.18 -17.55 -10.38
C CYS A 253 30.50 -18.24 -10.71
#